data_AF-A0AAP0C2J8-F1
#
_entry.id   AF-A0AAP0C2J8-F1
#
_cell.length_a   1.000
_cell.length_b   1.000
_cell.length_c   1.000
_cell.angle_alpha   90.00
_cell.angle_beta   90.00
_cell.angle_gamma   90.00
#
_symmetry.space_group_name_H-M   'P 1'
#
loop_
_entity.id
_entity.type
_entity.pdbx_description
1 polymer ?
#
loop_
_entity_poly.entity_id
_entity_poly.type
_entity_poly.pdbx_seq_one_letter_code
_entity_poly.pdbx_strand_id
1 'polypeptide(L)'
;MAEPRKPHLMETRNILKNVKSTSDMGLLYERDTSFILQEYSDADYGKDSDDRKSTSGYVFTCGSVSISWYGKKQDSVSVSTTKAEYKTSALTAREAIWLRRLVEDVYEEVRGPTLLRGDNESALKLVNNPQTLQN
;
A
#
# COMPACT_ATOMS: atom_id res chain seq x y z
N MET A 1 15.11 16.45 14.85
CA MET A 1 15.34 15.05 15.27
C MET A 1 16.68 14.59 14.72
N ALA A 2 17.68 14.37 15.56
CA ALA A 2 18.97 13.77 15.17
C ALA A 2 19.70 13.10 16.35
N GLU A 3 18.97 12.45 17.26
CA GLU A 3 19.56 11.71 18.38
C GLU A 3 19.24 10.21 18.24
N PRO A 4 19.95 9.48 17.36
CA PRO A 4 19.75 8.04 17.22
C PRO A 4 20.09 7.31 18.53
N ARG A 5 19.19 6.44 18.98
CA ARG A 5 19.31 5.66 20.22
C ARG A 5 19.52 4.17 19.90
N LYS A 6 19.85 3.38 20.93
CA LYS A 6 20.05 1.93 20.81
C LYS A 6 18.90 1.21 20.08
N PRO A 7 17.61 1.51 20.33
CA PRO A 7 16.51 0.89 19.58
C PRO A 7 16.58 1.18 18.07
N HIS A 8 16.87 2.43 17.67
CA HIS A 8 16.98 2.79 16.24
C HIS A 8 18.11 2.01 15.54
N LEU A 9 19.24 1.79 16.22
CA LEU A 9 20.32 0.96 15.68
C LEU A 9 19.92 -0.52 15.55
N MET A 10 19.13 -1.04 16.49
CA MET A 10 18.61 -2.41 16.42
C MET A 10 17.66 -2.58 15.23
N GLU A 11 16.72 -1.67 15.05
CA GLU A 11 15.79 -1.72 13.90
C GLU A 11 16.54 -1.59 12.56
N THR A 12 17.53 -0.70 12.49
CA THR A 12 18.37 -0.56 11.29
C THR A 12 19.12 -1.86 10.98
N ARG A 13 19.64 -2.55 12.00
CA ARG A 13 20.29 -3.86 11.81
C ARG A 13 19.32 -4.93 11.33
N ASN A 14 18.08 -4.93 11.80
CA ASN A 14 17.05 -5.87 11.32
C ASN A 14 16.73 -5.64 9.84
N ILE A 15 16.59 -4.37 9.43
CA ILE A 15 16.41 -4.01 8.01
C ILE A 15 17.59 -4.51 7.16
N LEU A 16 18.82 -4.22 7.58
CA LEU A 16 20.02 -4.66 6.85
C LEU A 16 20.16 -6.19 6.79
N LYS A 17 19.77 -6.90 7.85
CA LYS A 17 19.72 -8.37 7.84
C LYS A 17 18.74 -8.90 6.80
N ASN A 18 17.54 -8.32 6.74
CA ASN A 18 16.54 -8.71 5.74
C ASN A 18 17.05 -8.50 4.32
N VAL A 19 17.61 -7.31 4.04
CA VAL A 19 18.21 -7.00 2.72
C VAL A 19 19.33 -7.99 2.37
N LYS A 20 20.19 -8.32 3.35
CA LYS A 20 21.26 -9.30 3.13
C LYS A 20 20.73 -10.72 2.92
N SER A 21 19.68 -11.14 3.63
CA SER A 21 19.11 -12.47 3.49
C SER A 21 18.32 -12.68 2.20
N THR A 22 17.91 -11.60 1.53
CA THR A 22 17.17 -11.64 0.26
C THR A 22 18.00 -11.07 -0.89
N SER A 23 19.33 -11.00 -0.76
CA SER A 23 20.19 -10.37 -1.78
C SER A 23 20.28 -11.17 -3.08
N ASP A 24 19.93 -12.45 -3.03
CA ASP A 24 19.85 -13.40 -4.13
C ASP A 24 18.42 -13.52 -4.70
N MET A 25 17.43 -12.85 -4.09
CA MET A 25 16.06 -12.81 -4.57
C MET A 25 15.85 -11.65 -5.55
N GLY A 26 14.98 -11.86 -6.52
CA GLY A 26 14.61 -10.84 -7.49
C GLY A 26 13.21 -11.08 -8.06
N LEU A 27 12.69 -10.09 -8.79
CA LEU A 27 11.42 -10.20 -9.49
C LEU A 27 11.67 -10.78 -10.89
N LEU A 28 10.99 -11.87 -11.23
CA LEU A 28 11.04 -12.49 -12.56
C LEU A 28 9.78 -12.12 -13.34
N TYR A 29 9.90 -11.19 -14.28
CA TYR A 29 8.81 -10.81 -15.17
C TYR A 29 8.73 -11.78 -16.36
N GLU A 30 7.74 -12.65 -16.33
CA GLU A 30 7.43 -13.55 -17.45
C GLU A 30 6.48 -12.86 -18.42
N ARG A 31 6.56 -13.24 -19.70
CA ARG A 31 5.64 -12.73 -20.71
C ARG A 31 4.28 -13.38 -20.52
N ASP A 32 3.36 -12.65 -19.91
CA ASP A 32 1.94 -13.00 -19.88
C ASP A 32 1.21 -12.33 -21.04
N THR A 33 0.09 -12.93 -21.46
CA THR A 33 -0.74 -12.47 -22.56
C THR A 33 -1.84 -11.49 -22.13
N SER A 34 -2.10 -11.32 -20.83
CA SER A 34 -3.15 -10.42 -20.34
C SER A 34 -2.70 -9.58 -19.15
N PHE A 35 -2.99 -8.28 -19.18
CA PHE A 35 -2.79 -7.42 -18.02
C PHE A 35 -3.88 -7.64 -16.97
N ILE A 36 -3.56 -8.38 -15.90
CA ILE A 36 -4.44 -8.57 -14.74
C ILE A 36 -3.85 -7.85 -13.54
N LEU A 37 -4.37 -6.65 -13.25
CA LEU A 37 -3.97 -5.86 -12.09
C LEU A 37 -4.63 -6.40 -10.81
N GLN A 38 -3.83 -6.92 -9.90
CA GLN A 38 -4.26 -7.28 -8.55
C GLN A 38 -3.65 -6.34 -7.53
N GLU A 39 -4.33 -6.17 -6.41
CA GLU A 39 -3.98 -5.19 -5.39
C GLU A 39 -4.18 -5.79 -3.99
N TYR A 40 -3.31 -5.36 -3.08
CA TYR A 40 -3.40 -5.60 -1.65
C TYR A 40 -3.01 -4.32 -0.90
N SER A 41 -3.85 -3.89 0.03
CA SER A 41 -3.59 -2.72 0.88
C SER A 41 -3.84 -3.04 2.34
N ASP A 42 -3.11 -2.32 3.19
CA ASP A 42 -3.16 -2.49 4.64
C ASP A 42 -2.76 -1.18 5.35
N ALA A 43 -3.32 -0.95 6.53
CA ALA A 43 -2.96 0.18 7.38
C ALA A 43 -2.63 -0.27 8.81
N ASP A 44 -1.37 -0.09 9.19
CA ASP A 44 -0.92 -0.39 10.54
C ASP A 44 -1.27 0.78 11.48
N TYR A 45 -2.32 0.63 12.30
CA TYR A 45 -2.88 1.71 13.11
C TYR A 45 -2.04 2.07 14.33
N GLY A 46 -1.54 3.31 14.36
CA GLY A 46 -0.94 3.90 15.56
C GLY A 46 0.28 3.14 16.10
N LYS A 47 0.99 2.40 15.25
CA LYS A 47 2.15 1.60 15.66
C LYS A 47 3.40 2.42 15.99
N ASP A 48 3.52 3.62 15.42
CA ASP A 48 4.62 4.53 15.77
C ASP A 48 4.50 4.95 17.24
N SER A 49 5.48 4.60 18.07
CA SER A 49 5.46 4.92 19.51
C SER A 49 5.66 6.40 19.80
N ASP A 50 6.29 7.14 18.88
CA ASP A 50 6.69 8.52 19.10
C ASP A 50 5.53 9.47 18.76
N ASP A 51 4.85 9.27 17.63
CA ASP A 51 3.79 10.16 17.17
C ASP A 51 2.42 9.50 16.97
N ARG A 52 2.30 8.19 17.23
CA ARG A 52 1.05 7.41 17.09
C ARG A 52 0.43 7.49 15.71
N LYS A 53 1.20 7.83 14.67
CA LYS A 53 0.72 7.82 13.30
C LYS A 53 0.67 6.40 12.75
N SER A 54 -0.32 6.16 11.91
CA SER A 54 -0.46 4.88 11.21
C SER A 54 0.53 4.79 10.04
N THR A 55 0.82 3.58 9.57
CA THR A 55 1.58 3.35 8.34
C THR A 55 0.65 2.79 7.28
N SER A 56 0.59 3.42 6.11
CA SER A 56 -0.15 2.91 4.96
C SER A 56 0.78 2.10 4.06
N GLY A 57 0.30 0.95 3.60
CA GLY A 57 0.98 0.13 2.61
C GLY A 57 0.06 -0.36 1.51
N TYR A 58 0.61 -0.53 0.32
CA TYR A 58 -0.03 -1.30 -0.75
C TYR A 58 1.01 -2.03 -1.59
N VAL A 59 0.56 -3.06 -2.31
CA VAL A 59 1.30 -3.69 -3.40
C VAL A 59 0.34 -4.01 -4.55
N PHE A 60 0.73 -3.62 -5.75
CA PHE A 60 0.10 -3.99 -7.00
C PHE A 60 0.91 -5.07 -7.69
N THR A 61 0.24 -6.11 -8.17
CA THR A 61 0.85 -7.17 -8.97
C THR A 61 0.21 -7.26 -10.35
N CYS A 62 1.00 -7.70 -11.32
CA CYS A 62 0.54 -8.15 -12.62
C CYS A 62 0.97 -9.61 -12.76
N GLY A 63 0.00 -10.53 -12.83
CA GLY A 63 0.28 -11.96 -12.70
C GLY A 63 0.90 -12.29 -11.33
N SER A 64 2.03 -12.99 -11.33
CA SER A 64 2.76 -13.41 -10.13
C SER A 64 3.77 -12.37 -9.61
N VAL A 65 3.87 -11.19 -10.23
CA VAL A 65 4.97 -10.25 -9.99
C VAL A 65 4.48 -8.88 -9.56
N SER A 66 5.12 -8.29 -8.55
CA SER A 66 4.87 -6.92 -8.12
C SER A 66 5.34 -5.89 -9.14
N ILE A 67 4.49 -4.89 -9.42
CA ILE A 67 4.77 -3.80 -10.38
C ILE A 67 4.79 -2.42 -9.74
N SER A 68 4.11 -2.24 -8.60
CA SER A 68 4.13 -1.01 -7.81
C SER A 68 3.90 -1.36 -6.35
N TRP A 69 4.58 -0.66 -5.44
CA TRP A 69 4.44 -0.85 -4.00
C TRP A 69 4.66 0.46 -3.26
N TYR A 70 4.07 0.53 -2.07
CA TYR A 70 4.16 1.70 -1.21
C TYR A 70 4.17 1.27 0.25
N GLY A 71 4.93 2.00 1.05
CA GLY A 71 4.99 1.82 2.50
C GLY A 71 5.45 3.12 3.14
N LYS A 72 4.51 3.88 3.71
CA LYS A 72 4.81 5.18 4.31
C LYS A 72 3.96 5.45 5.54
N LYS A 73 4.58 6.07 6.54
CA LYS A 73 3.88 6.67 7.67
C LYS A 73 2.92 7.76 7.18
N GLN A 74 1.68 7.72 7.65
CA GLN A 74 0.65 8.72 7.34
C GLN A 74 1.07 10.09 7.87
N ASP A 75 0.71 11.17 7.17
CA ASP A 75 1.12 12.53 7.56
C ASP A 75 0.41 13.00 8.84
N SER A 76 -0.82 12.52 9.06
CA SER A 76 -1.65 12.83 10.23
C SER A 76 -2.02 11.58 11.02
N VAL A 77 -2.18 11.76 12.33
CA VAL A 77 -2.70 10.72 13.23
C VAL A 77 -4.13 10.36 12.80
N SER A 78 -4.40 9.07 12.65
CA SER A 78 -5.75 8.56 12.42
C SER A 78 -6.43 8.33 13.76
N VAL A 79 -7.74 8.59 13.84
CA VAL A 79 -8.50 8.42 15.10
C VAL A 79 -9.06 7.01 15.29
N SER A 80 -8.98 6.16 14.27
CA SER A 80 -9.36 4.75 14.34
C SER A 80 -8.65 3.94 13.25
N THR A 81 -8.63 2.61 13.41
CA THR A 81 -8.20 1.66 12.38
C THR A 81 -8.98 1.90 11.09
N THR A 82 -10.31 2.03 11.17
CA THR A 82 -11.18 2.34 10.03
C THR A 82 -10.75 3.58 9.24
N LYS A 83 -10.38 4.68 9.91
CA LYS A 83 -9.91 5.88 9.20
C LYS A 83 -8.51 5.72 8.63
N ALA A 84 -7.64 4.95 9.28
CA ALA A 84 -6.33 4.63 8.74
C ALA A 84 -6.45 3.80 7.46
N GLU A 85 -7.28 2.76 7.49
CA GLU A 85 -7.61 1.92 6.35
C GLU A 85 -8.25 2.69 5.21
N TYR A 86 -9.24 3.53 5.51
CA TYR A 86 -9.88 4.39 4.51
C TYR A 86 -8.86 5.30 3.79
N LYS A 87 -7.92 5.90 4.53
CA LYS A 87 -6.82 6.69 3.93
C LYS A 87 -5.94 5.81 3.04
N THR A 88 -5.59 4.60 3.47
CA THR A 88 -4.82 3.65 2.64
C THR A 88 -5.60 3.30 1.38
N SER A 89 -6.87 2.92 1.47
CA SER A 89 -7.72 2.60 0.31
C SER A 89 -7.78 3.78 -0.69
N ALA A 90 -7.83 5.02 -0.20
CA ALA A 90 -7.80 6.19 -1.07
C ALA A 90 -6.45 6.37 -1.79
N LEU A 91 -5.33 6.11 -1.11
CA LEU A 91 -3.99 6.12 -1.72
C LEU A 91 -3.86 5.03 -2.79
N THR A 92 -4.30 3.82 -2.46
CA THR A 92 -4.34 2.68 -3.36
C THR A 92 -5.19 2.96 -4.59
N ALA A 93 -6.40 3.50 -4.43
CA ALA A 93 -7.28 3.81 -5.55
C ALA A 93 -6.66 4.82 -6.52
N ARG A 94 -5.92 5.81 -6.01
CA ARG A 94 -5.18 6.78 -6.84
C ARG A 94 -4.10 6.11 -7.67
N GLU A 95 -3.34 5.20 -7.07
CA GLU A 95 -2.31 4.44 -7.77
C GLU A 95 -2.91 3.52 -8.83
N ALA A 96 -4.02 2.82 -8.52
CA ALA A 96 -4.73 1.98 -9.47
C ALA A 96 -5.17 2.77 -10.71
N ILE A 97 -5.74 3.97 -10.53
CA ILE A 97 -6.13 4.85 -11.65
C ILE A 97 -4.91 5.24 -12.49
N TRP A 98 -3.79 5.58 -11.84
CA TRP A 98 -2.57 5.97 -12.53
C TRP A 98 -1.98 4.80 -13.34
N LEU A 99 -1.86 3.61 -12.74
CA LEU A 99 -1.37 2.40 -13.41
C LEU A 99 -2.24 2.01 -14.61
N ARG A 100 -3.57 2.09 -14.48
CA ARG A 100 -4.47 1.80 -15.58
C ARG A 100 -4.24 2.72 -16.78
N ARG A 101 -4.16 4.03 -16.53
CA ARG A 101 -3.89 5.02 -17.58
C ARG A 101 -2.53 4.78 -18.24
N LEU A 102 -1.51 4.49 -17.42
CA LEU A 102 -0.18 4.18 -17.94
C LEU A 102 -0.21 2.99 -18.90
N VAL A 103 -0.93 1.92 -18.55
CA VAL A 103 -1.05 0.72 -19.39
C VAL A 103 -1.84 0.98 -20.66
N GLU A 104 -2.92 1.75 -20.57
CA GLU A 104 -3.72 2.18 -21.72
C GLU A 104 -2.89 3.03 -22.70
N ASP A 105 -1.96 3.85 -22.19
CA ASP A 105 -1.08 4.71 -23.00
C ASP A 105 0.04 3.93 -23.72
N VAL A 106 0.54 2.82 -23.14
CA VAL A 106 1.78 2.16 -23.62
C VAL A 106 1.61 0.72 -24.09
N TYR A 107 0.49 0.05 -23.80
CA TYR A 107 0.33 -1.37 -24.06
C TYR A 107 -1.04 -1.75 -24.62
N GLU A 108 -2.08 -1.80 -23.80
CA GLU A 108 -3.41 -2.27 -24.22
C GLU A 108 -4.55 -1.62 -23.41
N GLU A 109 -5.76 -1.66 -23.97
CA GLU A 109 -6.97 -1.21 -23.29
C GLU A 109 -7.22 -2.06 -22.03
N VAL A 110 -7.30 -1.42 -20.86
CA VAL A 110 -7.62 -2.12 -19.61
C VAL A 110 -9.14 -2.24 -19.45
N ARG A 111 -9.69 -3.41 -19.74
CA ARG A 111 -11.15 -3.65 -19.63
C ARG A 111 -11.60 -3.97 -18.21
N GLY A 112 -12.78 -3.46 -17.85
CA GLY A 112 -13.44 -3.76 -16.58
C GLY A 112 -12.82 -3.04 -15.36
N PRO A 113 -13.47 -3.12 -14.20
CA PRO A 113 -13.02 -2.47 -12.97
C PRO A 113 -11.79 -3.19 -12.37
N THR A 114 -10.92 -2.43 -11.70
CA THR A 114 -9.87 -3.00 -10.84
C THR A 114 -10.46 -3.32 -9.48
N LEU A 115 -10.31 -4.57 -9.04
CA LEU A 115 -10.74 -4.99 -7.71
C LEU A 115 -9.73 -4.51 -6.67
N LEU A 116 -10.15 -3.57 -5.82
CA LEU A 116 -9.39 -3.17 -4.63
C LEU A 116 -9.82 -4.04 -3.45
N ARG A 117 -8.86 -4.67 -2.77
CA ARG A 117 -9.11 -5.57 -1.64
C ARG A 117 -8.79 -4.85 -0.34
N GLY A 118 -9.73 -4.89 0.59
CA GLY A 118 -9.54 -4.44 1.97
C GLY A 118 -10.19 -5.43 2.92
N ASP A 119 -9.61 -5.62 4.10
CA ASP A 119 -10.10 -6.52 5.14
C ASP A 119 -10.98 -5.79 6.19
N ASN A 120 -10.87 -4.46 6.28
CA ASN A 120 -11.64 -3.65 7.20
C ASN A 120 -13.05 -3.35 6.68
N GLU A 121 -14.04 -4.13 7.12
CA GLU A 121 -15.44 -3.97 6.72
C GLU A 121 -15.99 -2.55 6.95
N SER A 122 -15.61 -1.89 8.05
CA SER A 122 -16.06 -0.53 8.33
C SER A 122 -15.50 0.46 7.32
N ALA A 123 -14.23 0.29 6.91
CA ALA A 123 -13.62 1.12 5.88
C ALA A 123 -14.27 0.87 4.52
N LEU A 124 -14.54 -0.39 4.18
CA LEU A 124 -15.27 -0.77 2.96
C LEU A 124 -16.67 -0.13 2.92
N LYS A 125 -17.38 -0.08 4.05
CA LYS A 125 -18.68 0.60 4.14
C LYS A 125 -18.56 2.11 3.88
N LEU A 126 -17.51 2.77 4.38
CA LEU A 126 -17.26 4.19 4.12
C LEU A 126 -16.90 4.45 2.65
N VAL A 127 -16.09 3.58 2.04
CA VAL A 127 -15.75 3.67 0.60
C VAL A 127 -17.00 3.57 -0.27
N ASN A 128 -17.93 2.68 0.07
CA ASN A 128 -19.18 2.49 -0.66
C ASN A 128 -20.27 3.52 -0.32
N ASN A 129 -20.09 4.33 0.73
CA ASN A 129 -21.06 5.35 1.14
C ASN A 129 -20.39 6.66 1.57
N PRO A 130 -19.96 7.50 0.60
CA PRO A 130 -19.16 8.69 0.86
C PRO A 130 -19.92 9.82 1.60
N GLN A 131 -21.24 9.70 1.81
CA GLN A 131 -22.06 10.74 2.47
C GLN A 131 -21.86 10.82 3.99
N THR A 132 -21.15 9.87 4.61
CA THR A 132 -21.03 9.76 6.07
C THR A 132 -19.89 10.57 6.72
N LEU A 133 -19.11 11.33 5.95
CA LEU A 133 -17.95 12.10 6.46
C LEU A 133 -18.16 13.62 6.52
N GLN A 134 -19.36 14.13 6.26
CA GLN A 134 -19.70 15.55 6.49
C GLN A 134 -20.20 15.74 7.93
N ASN A 135 -19.27 15.88 8.88
CA ASN A 135 -19.53 16.48 10.20
C ASN A 135 -18.28 17.23 10.66
#